data_AF-A0A0E9XNX1-F1
#
_entry.id   AF-A0A0E9XNX1-F1
#
_cell.length_a   1.000
_cell.length_b   1.000
_cell.length_c   1.000
_cell.angle_alpha   90.00
_cell.angle_beta   90.00
_cell.angle_gamma   90.00
#
_symmetry.space_group_name_H-M   'P 1'
#
loop_
_entity.id
_entity.type
_entity.pdbx_description
1 polymer ?
#
loop_
_entity_poly.entity_id
_entity_poly.type
_entity_poly.pdbx_seq_one_letter_code
_entity_poly.pdbx_strand_id
1 'polypeptide(L)' 'MWDYVLPESQIKALHSGDILTVSTGNIFDWVSVEYEIHGKVLVASAD' A
#
# COMPACT_ATOMS: atom_id res chain seq x y z
N MET A 1 1.69 -0.19 -4.99
CA MET A 1 1.86 0.18 -6.42
C MET A 1 2.03 -1.08 -7.24
N TRP A 2 1.42 -1.10 -8.43
CA TRP A 2 1.40 -2.24 -9.34
C TRP A 2 1.85 -1.82 -10.75
N ASP A 3 2.47 -2.73 -11.49
CA ASP A 3 2.83 -2.54 -12.92
C ASP A 3 1.67 -2.89 -13.88
N TYR A 4 0.51 -3.23 -13.33
CA TYR A 4 -0.72 -3.52 -14.05
C TYR A 4 -1.90 -2.73 -13.51
N VAL A 5 -2.97 -2.66 -14.31
CA VAL A 5 -4.22 -2.00 -13.92
C VAL A 5 -5.04 -2.94 -13.03
N LEU A 6 -5.33 -2.49 -11.82
CA LEU A 6 -6.20 -3.19 -10.88
C LEU A 6 -7.68 -3.07 -11.29
N PRO A 7 -8.46 -4.16 -11.24
CA PRO A 7 -9.91 -4.10 -11.38
C PRO A 7 -10.57 -3.28 -10.26
N GLU A 8 -11.72 -2.67 -10.53
CA GLU A 8 -12.50 -1.89 -9.55
C GLU A 8 -12.78 -2.67 -8.26
N SER A 9 -13.08 -3.97 -8.36
CA SER A 9 -13.34 -4.82 -7.20
C SER A 9 -12.13 -4.91 -6.25
N GLN A 10 -10.91 -4.99 -6.79
CA GLN A 10 -9.69 -5.05 -5.99
C GLN A 10 -9.37 -3.69 -5.36
N ILE A 11 -9.66 -2.59 -6.04
CA ILE A 11 -9.55 -1.25 -5.46
C ILE A 11 -10.52 -1.08 -4.29
N LYS A 12 -11.78 -1.52 -4.43
CA LYS A 12 -12.78 -1.47 -3.36
C LYS A 12 -12.38 -2.30 -2.14
N ALA A 13 -11.85 -3.51 -2.35
CA ALA A 13 -11.37 -4.37 -1.28
C ALA A 13 -10.16 -3.79 -0.54
N LEU A 14 -9.23 -3.15 -1.27
CA LEU A 14 -8.10 -2.44 -0.65
C LEU A 14 -8.59 -1.27 0.22
N HIS A 15 -9.58 -0.52 -0.26
CA HIS A 15 -10.17 0.60 0.48
C HIS A 15 -10.95 0.16 1.72
N SER A 16 -11.65 -0.98 1.68
CA SER A 16 -12.40 -1.49 2.85
C SER A 16 -11.52 -2.12 3.93
N GLY A 17 -10.23 -2.35 3.66
CA GLY A 17 -9.34 -3.08 4.55
C GLY A 17 -9.43 -4.60 4.41
N ASP A 18 -10.11 -5.11 3.38
CA ASP A 18 -10.20 -6.55 3.06
C ASP A 18 -8.98 -7.02 2.23
N ILE A 19 -7.79 -6.69 2.74
CA ILE A 19 -6.50 -6.81 2.05
C ILE A 19 -6.15 -8.28 1.75
N LEU A 20 -6.76 -9.25 2.44
CA LEU A 20 -6.57 -10.68 2.19
C LEU A 20 -6.90 -11.11 0.75
N THR A 21 -7.72 -10.33 0.04
CA THR A 21 -8.15 -10.62 -1.33
C THR A 21 -7.37 -9.88 -2.40
N VAL A 22 -6.51 -8.93 -2.02
CA VAL A 22 -5.74 -8.09 -2.94
C VAL A 22 -4.26 -8.45 -2.81
N SER A 23 -3.64 -8.84 -3.93
CA SER A 23 -2.20 -9.09 -3.92
C SER A 23 -1.45 -7.80 -3.60
N THR A 24 -0.47 -7.91 -2.72
CA THR A 24 0.44 -6.83 -2.36
C THR A 24 1.09 -6.19 -3.60
N GLY A 25 1.41 -4.90 -3.53
CA GLY A 25 2.00 -4.16 -4.65
C GLY A 25 3.33 -4.77 -5.11
N ASN A 26 3.41 -5.22 -6.36
CA ASN A 26 4.62 -5.86 -6.90
C ASN A 26 5.74 -4.88 -7.26
N ILE A 27 5.43 -3.58 -7.42
CA ILE A 27 6.45 -2.52 -7.53
C ILE A 27 6.78 -1.96 -6.16
N PHE A 28 5.75 -1.52 -5.43
CA PHE A 28 5.91 -0.99 -4.08
C PHE A 28 4.81 -1.51 -3.17
N ASP A 29 5.23 -2.05 -2.04
CA ASP A 29 4.38 -2.37 -0.91
C ASP A 29 4.75 -1.46 0.27
N TRP A 30 3.75 -0.87 0.93
CA TRP A 30 4.00 0.06 2.03
C TRP A 30 4.66 -0.63 3.23
N VAL A 31 4.45 -1.95 3.40
CA VAL A 31 5.04 -2.72 4.50
C VAL A 31 6.52 -2.99 4.28
N SER A 32 6.97 -3.17 3.04
CA SER A 32 8.34 -3.59 2.73
C SER A 32 9.19 -2.56 1.98
N VAL A 33 8.62 -1.41 1.60
CA VAL A 33 9.35 -0.39 0.83
C VAL A 33 10.46 0.24 1.67
N GLU A 34 11.66 0.30 1.11
CA GLU A 34 12.75 1.08 1.66
C GLU A 34 12.49 2.57 1.37
N TYR A 35 12.59 3.41 2.39
CA TYR A 35 12.35 4.84 2.27
C TYR A 35 13.40 5.66 3.02
N GLU A 36 13.65 6.87 2.53
CA GLU A 36 14.46 7.89 3.22
C GLU A 36 13.57 9.09 3.58
N ILE A 37 13.77 9.64 4.76
CA ILE A 37 13.01 10.79 5.25
C ILE A 37 13.88 12.06 5.16
N HIS A 38 13.34 13.10 4.51
CA HIS A 38 13.95 14.42 4.48
C HIS A 38 13.08 15.47 5.18
N GLY A 39 13.70 16.30 6.03
CA GLY A 39 13.02 17.37 6.76
C GLY A 39 12.36 16.89 8.06
N LYS A 40 11.28 17.55 8.48
CA LYS A 40 10.59 17.27 9.76
C LYS A 40 9.36 16.40 9.54
N VAL A 41 9.58 15.11 9.26
CA VAL A 41 8.52 14.10 9.11
C VAL A 41 8.63 13.07 10.23
N LEU A 42 7.48 12.67 10.79
CA LEU A 42 7.36 11.63 11.81
C LEU A 42 6.57 10.46 11.24
N VAL A 43 7.08 9.24 11.42
CA VAL A 43 6.36 8.01 11.10
C VAL A 43 5.71 7.51 12.39
N ALA A 44 4.38 7.45 12.40
CA ALA A 44 3.61 6.95 13.53
C ALA A 44 3.00 5.59 13.20
N SER A 45 2.77 4.78 14.24
CA SER A 45 1.92 3.61 14.13
C SER A 45 0.48 4.07 13.85
N ALA A 46 -0.19 3.41 12.92
CA ALA A 46 -1.62 3.56 12.73
C ALA A 46 -2.31 2.61 13.70
N ASP A 47 -2.47 3.04 14.96
CA ASP A 47 -3.27 2.35 15.98
C ASP A 47 -4.77 2.63 15.80
#